data_AF-A0A6A0H831-F1
#
_entry.id   AF-A0A6A0H831-F1
#
_cell.length_a   1.000
_cell.length_b   1.000
_cell.length_c   1.000
_cell.angle_alpha   90.00
_cell.angle_beta   90.00
_cell.angle_gamma   90.00
#
_symmetry.space_group_name_H-M   'P 1'
#
loop_
_entity.id
_entity.type
_entity.pdbx_description
1 polymer ?
#
loop_
_entity_poly.entity_id
_entity_poly.type
_entity_poly.pdbx_seq_one_letter_code
_entity_poly.pdbx_strand_id
1 'polypeptide(L)' 'MCILPHLGHQGCPDPEVDTPISTVSPPMYECPVYRTSDRRGQLSTLGHCTNYVFDITLSSGSEHPHTWVMRGVAALLQP' A
#
# COMPACT_ATOMS: atom_id res chain seq x y z
N MET A 1 -7.95 -13.50 4.02
CA MET A 1 -7.49 -12.11 3.76
C MET A 1 -6.59 -11.78 4.93
N CYS A 2 -5.26 -11.79 4.75
CA CYS A 2 -4.37 -11.37 5.83
C CYS A 2 -4.76 -9.95 6.19
N ILE A 3 -5.17 -9.76 7.44
CA ILE A 3 -5.42 -8.44 7.99
C ILE A 3 -4.04 -7.78 8.03
N LEU A 4 -3.78 -6.90 7.05
CA LEU A 4 -2.74 -5.89 7.19
C LEU A 4 -2.97 -5.26 8.57
N PRO A 5 -1.95 -5.19 9.45
CA PRO A 5 -2.11 -4.40 10.67
C PRO A 5 -2.56 -3.03 10.20
N HIS A 6 -3.80 -2.71 10.53
CA HIS A 6 -4.39 -1.42 10.28
C HIS A 6 -3.52 -0.44 11.06
N LEU A 7 -2.53 0.14 10.38
CA LEU A 7 -1.84 1.31 10.90
C LEU A 7 -2.95 2.34 11.06
N GLY A 8 -3.33 2.54 12.32
CA GLY A 8 -4.49 3.32 12.70
C GLY A 8 -4.43 4.69 12.06
N HIS A 9 -5.56 5.08 11.48
CA HIS A 9 -6.18 6.38 11.75
C HIS A 9 -5.20 7.50 12.16
N GLN A 10 -4.35 7.95 11.24
CA GLN A 10 -3.87 9.33 11.25
C GLN A 10 -4.39 9.96 9.97
N GLY A 11 -5.37 10.84 10.15
CA GLY A 11 -6.08 11.51 9.07
C GLY A 11 -5.13 12.25 8.15
N CYS A 12 -5.29 12.03 6.85
CA CYS A 12 -4.79 12.99 5.88
C CYS A 12 -5.72 14.22 5.93
N PRO A 13 -5.15 15.44 5.97
CA PRO A 13 -5.94 16.66 5.91
C PRO A 13 -6.65 16.78 4.56
N ASP A 14 -7.82 17.41 4.58
CA ASP A 14 -8.67 17.68 3.41
C ASP A 14 -7.90 18.39 2.27
N PRO A 15 -8.30 18.18 1.01
CA PRO A 15 -7.62 18.73 -0.15
C PRO A 15 -8.00 20.18 -0.43
N GLU A 16 -7.69 21.12 0.47
CA GLU A 16 -7.80 22.56 0.17
C GLU A 16 -6.71 23.37 0.91
N VAL A 17 -5.48 23.40 0.38
CA VAL A 17 -4.62 24.56 0.62
C VAL A 17 -3.72 24.86 -0.58
N ASP A 18 -4.07 25.96 -1.22
CA ASP A 18 -3.37 26.70 -2.26
C ASP A 18 -1.88 26.92 -1.87
N THR A 19 -0.95 26.20 -2.51
CA THR A 19 0.51 26.39 -2.29
C THR A 19 1.22 26.51 -3.64
N PRO A 20 2.08 27.53 -3.85
CA PRO A 20 2.62 27.88 -5.16
C PRO A 20 3.62 26.85 -5.69
N ILE A 21 3.48 26.57 -7.00
CA ILE A 21 4.33 25.77 -7.90
C ILE A 21 5.72 25.46 -7.31
N SER A 22 5.88 24.28 -6.74
CA SER A 22 7.17 23.69 -6.40
C SER A 22 7.11 22.21 -6.77
N THR A 23 7.73 21.85 -7.91
CA THR A 23 8.03 20.47 -8.36
C THR A 23 7.09 19.39 -7.84
N VAL A 24 5.93 19.22 -8.48
CA VAL A 24 4.98 18.15 -8.13
C VAL A 24 5.65 16.81 -8.43
N SER A 25 6.21 16.17 -7.40
CA SER A 25 6.59 14.77 -7.51
C SER A 25 5.33 13.96 -7.84
N PRO A 26 5.42 12.97 -8.74
CA PRO A 26 4.26 12.16 -9.07
C PRO A 26 3.75 11.49 -7.80
N PRO A 27 2.42 11.36 -7.62
CA PRO A 27 1.85 10.69 -6.48
C PRO A 27 2.43 9.27 -6.37
N MET A 28 2.88 8.90 -5.17
CA MET A 28 3.54 7.61 -4.91
C MET A 28 2.61 6.68 -4.14
N TYR A 29 2.67 5.40 -4.48
CA TYR A 29 1.93 4.33 -3.82
C TYR A 29 2.91 3.35 -3.18
N GLU A 30 2.72 3.06 -1.89
CA GLU A 30 3.42 1.99 -1.19
C GLU A 30 2.71 0.67 -1.49
N CYS A 31 3.30 -0.10 -2.41
CA CYS A 31 2.77 -1.36 -2.87
C CYS A 31 3.31 -2.51 -2.01
N PRO A 32 2.44 -3.24 -1.29
CA PRO A 32 2.88 -4.38 -0.50
C PRO A 32 3.30 -5.54 -1.39
N VAL A 33 4.44 -6.14 -1.08
CA VAL A 33 4.95 -7.33 -1.76
C VAL A 33 4.64 -8.57 -0.91
N TYR A 34 3.93 -9.52 -1.51
CA TYR A 34 3.64 -10.82 -0.91
C TYR A 34 4.38 -11.97 -1.62
N ARG A 35 4.69 -13.03 -0.87
CA ARG A 35 5.30 -14.24 -1.44
C ARG A 35 4.38 -15.01 -2.38
N THR A 36 3.08 -15.07 -2.04
CA THR A 36 2.07 -15.87 -2.74
C THR A 36 0.74 -15.14 -2.80
N SER A 37 -0.06 -15.47 -3.83
CA SER A 37 -1.43 -14.97 -4.03
C SER A 37 -2.44 -15.74 -3.18
N ASP A 38 -2.02 -16.89 -2.64
CA ASP A 38 -2.89 -17.72 -1.82
C ASP A 38 -3.33 -16.95 -0.58
N ARG A 39 -4.66 -16.84 -0.45
CA ARG A 39 -5.31 -16.13 0.64
C ARG A 39 -5.24 -16.88 1.97
N ARG A 40 -4.68 -18.10 1.96
CA ARG A 40 -4.28 -18.88 3.13
C ARG A 40 -2.96 -18.37 3.71
N GLY A 41 -2.92 -17.11 4.10
CA GLY A 41 -1.79 -16.61 4.89
C GLY A 41 -1.77 -17.32 6.23
N GLN A 42 -0.73 -18.13 6.47
CA GLN A 42 -0.50 -18.66 7.80
C GLN A 42 -0.14 -17.46 8.68
N LEU A 43 -1.03 -17.09 9.59
CA LEU A 43 -0.69 -16.13 10.64
C LEU A 43 0.48 -16.74 11.41
N SER A 44 1.61 -16.04 11.51
CA SER A 44 2.68 -16.48 12.39
C SER A 44 2.15 -16.50 13.83
N THR A 45 2.74 -17.31 14.70
CA THR A 45 2.41 -17.39 16.14
C THR A 45 2.47 -16.01 16.85
N LEU A 46 3.12 -15.02 16.22
CA LEU A 46 3.25 -13.63 16.66
C LEU A 46 2.33 -12.62 15.94
N GLY A 47 1.36 -13.08 15.13
CA GLY A 47 0.36 -12.21 14.48
C GLY A 47 0.81 -11.54 13.17
N HIS A 48 2.08 -11.63 12.78
CA HIS A 48 2.53 -11.16 11.48
C HIS A 48 2.13 -12.13 10.35
N CYS A 49 1.64 -11.58 9.23
CA CYS A 49 1.33 -12.38 8.04
C CYS A 49 2.64 -12.92 7.46
N THR A 50 2.82 -14.25 7.46
CA THR A 50 4.04 -14.87 6.89
C THR A 50 4.14 -14.65 5.38
N ASN A 51 3.06 -14.27 4.70
CA ASN A 51 3.11 -13.97 3.27
C ASN A 51 3.68 -12.59 2.95
N TYR A 52 3.76 -11.65 3.92
CA TYR A 52 4.30 -10.31 3.69
C TYR A 52 5.84 -10.33 3.65
N VAL A 53 6.43 -9.49 2.79
CA VAL A 53 7.88 -9.38 2.64
C VAL A 53 8.35 -7.95 2.93
N PHE A 54 7.94 -6.97 2.12
CA PHE A 54 8.26 -5.54 2.26
C PHE A 54 7.35 -4.70 1.33
N ASP A 55 7.37 -3.38 1.48
CA ASP A 55 6.69 -2.44 0.59
C ASP A 55 7.65 -1.86 -0.45
N ILE A 56 7.17 -1.65 -1.68
CA ILE A 56 7.90 -0.93 -2.73
C ILE A 56 7.16 0.34 -3.10
N THR A 57 7.91 1.43 -3.29
CA THR A 57 7.34 2.69 -3.76
C THR A 57 7.19 2.66 -5.27
N LEU A 58 5.95 2.73 -5.74
CA LEU A 58 5.62 2.82 -7.17
C LEU A 58 5.06 4.20 -7.49
N SER A 59 5.39 4.75 -8.65
CA SER A 59 4.70 5.93 -9.15
C SER A 59 3.28 5.53 -9.55
N SER A 60 2.28 6.17 -8.94
CA SER A 60 0.87 5.95 -9.29
C SER A 60 0.44 6.68 -10.58
N GLY A 61 1.40 7.31 -11.27
CA GLY A 61 1.17 8.01 -12.53
C GLY A 61 0.34 9.27 -12.32
N SER A 62 -0.71 9.43 -13.12
CA SER A 62 -1.71 10.48 -12.97
C SER A 62 -2.83 10.14 -12.00
N GLU A 63 -2.91 8.88 -11.55
CA GLU A 63 -3.98 8.39 -10.68
C GLU A 63 -3.65 8.66 -9.21
N HIS A 64 -4.67 8.88 -8.38
CA HIS A 64 -4.48 9.06 -6.95
C HIS A 64 -4.06 7.72 -6.29
N PRO A 65 -3.08 7.69 -5.37
CA PRO A 65 -2.59 6.45 -4.73
C PRO A 65 -3.70 5.66 -4.02
N HIS A 66 -4.70 6.39 -3.50
CA HIS A 66 -5.88 5.81 -2.85
C HIS A 66 -6.64 4.83 -3.75
N THR A 67 -6.64 5.04 -5.07
CA THR A 67 -7.28 4.11 -6.02
C THR A 67 -6.65 2.71 -5.97
N TRP A 68 -5.33 2.63 -5.74
CA TRP A 68 -4.60 1.35 -5.69
C TRP A 68 -4.81 0.66 -4.35
N VAL A 69 -4.88 1.43 -3.26
CA VAL A 69 -5.27 0.94 -1.92
C VAL A 69 -6.66 0.31 -1.95
N MET A 70 -7.66 1.04 -2.48
CA MET A 70 -9.05 0.55 -2.54
C MET A 70 -9.21 -0.69 -3.42
N ARG A 71 -8.38 -0.81 -4.48
CA ARG A 71 -8.36 -1.99 -5.36
C ARG A 71 -7.61 -3.19 -4.75
N GLY A 72 -6.89 -2.99 -3.65
CA GLY A 72 -6.07 -4.03 -3.02
C GLY A 72 -4.94 -4.52 -3.92
N VAL A 73 -4.30 -3.60 -4.67
CA VAL A 73 -3.17 -3.93 -5.53
C VAL A 73 -1.98 -4.38 -4.66
N ALA A 74 -1.30 -5.44 -5.08
CA ALA A 74 -0.11 -5.94 -4.40
C ALA A 74 0.82 -6.62 -5.41
N ALA A 75 2.12 -6.58 -5.14
CA ALA A 75 3.12 -7.29 -5.92
C ALA A 75 3.31 -8.72 -5.37
N LEU A 76 3.68 -9.64 -6.25
CA LEU A 76 3.81 -11.06 -5.94
C LEU A 76 5.18 -11.58 -6.40
N LEU A 77 5.84 -12.36 -5.56
CA LEU A 77 7.13 -13.00 -5.90
C LEU A 77 6.98 -14.40 -6.52
N GLN A 78 5.74 -14.83 -6.78
CA GLN A 78 5.48 -16.14 -7.36
C GLN A 78 5.73 -16.12 -8.89
N PRO A 79 6.32 -17.19 -9.47
CA PRO A 79 6.41 -17.35 -10.92
C PRO A 79 5.05 -17.62 -11.57
#